data_AF-A0A060CSK8-F1
#
_entry.id   AF-A0A060CSK8-F1
#
_cell.length_a   1.000
_cell.length_b   1.000
_cell.length_c   1.000
_cell.angle_alpha   90.00
_cell.angle_beta   90.00
_cell.angle_gamma   90.00
#
_symmetry.space_group_name_H-M   'P 1'
#
loop_
_entity.id
_entity.type
_entity.pdbx_description
1 polymer ?
#
loop_
_entity_poly.entity_id
_entity_poly.type
_entity_poly.pdbx_seq_one_letter_code
_entity_poly.pdbx_strand_id
1 'polypeptide(L)'
;QLQRLSDPTAPSRENSMPQALTMPTVPQDFPDMSNEQVWVWDTWPLTDKDGNQYSVKGWEVIFSLVADRSLGFDDRHVYAKIGYFYRPANIPVEERPENGGWTYGGLVFREGVTGKIFPDQSYSHQTQWSGSARIFHGSQIKLFFTDVAFYRNPDGSNRKPYDPRIALSVGT
;
A
#
# COMPACT_ATOMS: atom_id res chain seq x y z
N GLN A 1 -8.01 24.73 15.38
CA GLN A 1 -8.11 23.89 16.59
C GLN A 1 -6.80 23.14 16.85
N LEU A 2 -6.15 22.51 15.87
CA LEU A 2 -4.87 21.78 16.06
C LEU A 2 -3.78 22.60 16.79
N GLN A 3 -3.49 23.83 16.33
CA GLN A 3 -2.52 24.71 17.00
C GLN A 3 -2.92 25.06 18.45
N ARG A 4 -4.22 25.06 18.77
CA ARG A 4 -4.71 25.30 20.15
C ARG A 4 -4.50 24.09 21.06
N LEU A 5 -4.35 22.89 20.49
CA LEU A 5 -4.06 21.65 21.23
C LEU A 5 -2.57 21.45 21.45
N SER A 6 -1.72 22.09 20.64
CA SER A 6 -0.27 22.00 20.76
C SER A 6 0.20 22.77 22.00
N ASP A 7 1.04 22.15 22.81
CA ASP A 7 1.82 22.81 23.86
C ASP A 7 2.88 23.72 23.21
N PRO A 8 2.78 25.05 23.36
CA PRO A 8 3.75 25.98 22.76
C PRO A 8 5.10 25.98 23.49
N THR A 9 5.22 25.28 24.63
CA THR A 9 6.42 25.23 25.47
C THR A 9 7.19 23.91 25.36
N ALA A 10 6.70 22.97 24.54
CA ALA A 10 7.37 21.69 24.31
C ALA A 10 8.84 21.90 23.88
N PRO A 11 9.81 21.31 24.60
CA PRO A 11 11.23 21.43 24.25
C PRO A 11 11.58 20.81 22.89
N SER A 12 12.80 21.10 22.42
CA SER A 12 13.32 20.49 21.20
C SER A 12 13.28 18.96 21.27
N ARG A 13 12.69 18.33 20.24
CA ARG A 13 12.50 16.87 20.08
C ARG A 13 11.45 16.24 21.01
N GLU A 14 10.66 17.02 21.74
CA GLU A 14 9.52 16.54 22.52
C GLU A 14 8.21 16.69 21.75
N ASN A 15 7.25 15.79 21.98
CA ASN A 15 5.92 15.89 21.39
C ASN A 15 5.12 17.04 22.02
N SER A 16 4.52 17.90 21.20
CA SER A 16 3.67 19.00 21.68
C SER A 16 2.19 18.66 21.72
N MET A 17 1.77 17.52 21.16
CA MET A 17 0.35 17.17 21.03
C MET A 17 -0.15 16.35 22.24
N PRO A 18 -1.46 16.37 22.54
CA PRO A 18 -2.02 15.55 23.61
C PRO A 18 -1.72 14.06 23.38
N GLN A 19 -1.25 13.36 24.42
CA GLN A 19 -0.88 11.95 24.33
C GLN A 19 -2.04 11.06 23.85
N ALA A 20 -3.28 11.35 24.28
CA ALA A 20 -4.47 10.62 23.87
C ALA A 20 -4.78 10.70 22.36
N LEU A 21 -4.15 11.64 21.65
CA LEU A 21 -4.29 11.87 20.20
C LEU A 21 -2.97 11.68 19.46
N THR A 22 -1.93 11.20 20.15
CA THR A 22 -0.61 10.97 19.57
C THR A 22 -0.39 9.46 19.47
N MET A 23 0.00 8.99 18.28
CA MET A 23 0.41 7.60 18.11
C MET A 23 1.60 7.28 19.03
N PRO A 24 1.63 6.11 19.69
CA PRO A 24 2.80 5.68 20.45
C PRO A 24 4.08 5.73 19.61
N THR A 25 5.20 6.12 20.22
CA THR A 25 6.50 6.15 19.54
C THR A 25 6.87 4.75 19.05
N VAL A 26 7.10 4.62 17.74
CA VAL A 26 7.61 3.38 17.13
C VAL A 26 9.12 3.32 17.34
N PRO A 27 9.68 2.19 17.80
CA PRO A 27 11.12 2.01 17.91
C PRO A 27 11.83 2.26 16.58
N GLN A 28 13.01 2.88 16.62
CA GLN A 28 13.83 3.08 15.42
C GLN A 28 14.42 1.76 14.89
N ASP A 29 14.65 0.80 15.79
CA ASP A 29 14.99 -0.58 15.46
C ASP A 29 13.68 -1.35 15.25
N PHE A 30 13.25 -1.47 14.01
CA PHE A 30 12.01 -2.15 13.63
C PHE A 30 12.29 -3.23 12.57
N PRO A 31 11.55 -4.35 12.59
CA PRO A 31 11.73 -5.41 11.60
C PRO A 31 11.14 -5.03 10.23
N ASP A 32 11.70 -5.55 9.14
CA ASP A 32 11.14 -5.43 7.79
C ASP A 32 10.26 -6.65 7.46
N MET A 33 8.98 -6.40 7.17
CA MET A 33 7.99 -7.46 6.89
C MET A 33 8.28 -8.30 5.64
N SER A 34 9.10 -7.78 4.72
CA SER A 34 9.46 -8.44 3.47
C SER A 34 10.89 -8.99 3.49
N ASN A 35 11.62 -8.86 4.60
CA ASN A 35 13.07 -9.08 4.67
C ASN A 35 13.80 -8.29 3.57
N GLU A 36 13.42 -7.01 3.41
CA GLU A 36 13.99 -6.06 2.45
C GLU A 36 13.81 -6.43 0.97
N GLN A 37 12.93 -7.38 0.63
CA GLN A 37 12.68 -7.76 -0.76
C GLN A 37 12.13 -6.60 -1.59
N VAL A 38 11.26 -5.76 -0.99
CA VAL A 38 10.60 -4.64 -1.67
C VAL A 38 10.38 -3.50 -0.70
N TRP A 39 10.21 -2.28 -1.21
CA TRP A 39 9.56 -1.23 -0.44
C TRP A 39 8.08 -1.59 -0.27
N VAL A 40 7.51 -1.35 0.91
CA VAL A 40 6.08 -1.60 1.21
C VAL A 40 5.52 -0.37 1.90
N TRP A 41 4.34 0.13 1.48
CA TRP A 41 3.68 1.25 2.15
C TRP A 41 2.16 1.02 2.28
N ASP A 42 1.31 1.86 1.67
CA ASP A 42 -0.15 1.78 1.76
C ASP A 42 -0.64 0.34 1.64
N THR A 43 -1.35 -0.13 2.66
CA THR A 43 -1.73 -1.54 2.82
C THR A 43 -3.20 -1.63 3.19
N TRP A 44 -3.92 -2.59 2.59
CA TRP A 44 -5.33 -2.84 2.89
C TRP A 44 -5.65 -4.34 2.98
N PRO A 45 -6.57 -4.73 3.87
CA PRO A 45 -7.03 -6.10 4.00
C PRO A 45 -8.11 -6.45 2.95
N LEU A 46 -8.46 -7.74 2.89
CA LEU A 46 -9.71 -8.19 2.27
C LEU A 46 -10.91 -7.81 3.15
N THR A 47 -11.90 -7.13 2.57
CA THR A 47 -13.07 -6.61 3.32
C THR A 47 -14.42 -7.00 2.73
N ASP A 48 -15.45 -7.11 3.57
CA ASP A 48 -16.85 -7.18 3.13
C ASP A 48 -17.48 -5.77 3.00
N LYS A 49 -18.81 -5.70 2.89
CA LYS A 49 -19.56 -4.44 2.80
C LYS A 49 -19.58 -3.64 4.11
N ASP A 50 -19.31 -4.30 5.24
CA ASP A 50 -19.38 -3.72 6.58
C ASP A 50 -17.97 -3.36 7.10
N GLY A 51 -16.92 -3.61 6.30
CA GLY A 51 -15.52 -3.34 6.64
C GLY A 51 -14.88 -4.43 7.49
N ASN A 52 -15.53 -5.58 7.67
CA ASN A 52 -14.94 -6.73 8.36
C ASN A 52 -13.77 -7.27 7.55
N GLN A 53 -12.71 -7.72 8.22
CA GLN A 53 -11.51 -8.25 7.58
C GLN A 53 -11.56 -9.79 7.50
N TYR A 54 -11.06 -10.37 6.40
CA TYR A 54 -11.23 -11.79 6.11
C TYR A 54 -9.91 -12.54 5.91
N SER A 55 -9.92 -13.80 6.34
CA SER A 55 -9.02 -14.83 5.84
C SER A 55 -9.73 -15.68 4.77
N VAL A 56 -8.93 -16.26 3.86
CA VAL A 56 -9.42 -17.16 2.80
C VAL A 56 -8.72 -18.50 2.95
N LYS A 57 -9.49 -19.57 3.15
CA LYS A 57 -8.97 -20.95 3.28
C LYS A 57 -7.84 -21.08 4.31
N GLY A 58 -7.94 -20.37 5.44
CA GLY A 58 -6.95 -20.41 6.53
C GLY A 58 -5.80 -19.41 6.37
N TRP A 59 -5.84 -18.50 5.40
CA TRP A 59 -4.79 -17.50 5.17
C TRP A 59 -5.34 -16.08 5.32
N GLU A 60 -4.72 -15.27 6.17
CA GLU A 60 -4.88 -13.82 6.13
C GLU A 60 -4.19 -13.30 4.86
N VAL A 61 -4.82 -12.36 4.16
CA VAL A 61 -4.29 -11.78 2.92
C VAL A 61 -4.42 -10.26 2.99
N ILE A 62 -3.33 -9.58 2.66
CA ILE A 62 -3.27 -8.13 2.51
C ILE A 62 -2.70 -7.78 1.15
N PHE A 63 -3.09 -6.60 0.66
CA PHE A 63 -2.51 -5.98 -0.52
C PHE A 63 -1.74 -4.75 -0.08
N SER A 64 -0.61 -4.51 -0.74
CA SER A 64 0.24 -3.37 -0.44
C SER A 64 0.75 -2.74 -1.72
N LEU A 65 0.96 -1.43 -1.68
CA LEU A 65 1.82 -0.80 -2.66
C LEU A 65 3.27 -1.22 -2.41
N VAL A 66 3.92 -1.66 -3.49
CA VAL A 66 5.29 -2.12 -3.49
C VAL A 66 6.11 -1.48 -4.61
N ALA A 67 7.40 -1.37 -4.39
CA ALA A 67 8.39 -0.98 -5.39
C ALA A 67 9.70 -1.74 -5.19
N ASP A 68 10.52 -1.76 -6.24
CA ASP A 68 11.86 -2.34 -6.21
C ASP A 68 12.71 -1.67 -5.11
N ARG A 69 13.37 -2.48 -4.29
CA ARG A 69 14.20 -2.01 -3.17
C ARG A 69 15.45 -1.27 -3.64
N SER A 70 15.90 -1.49 -4.88
CA SER A 70 17.04 -0.77 -5.48
C SER A 70 16.76 0.70 -5.76
N LEU A 71 15.49 1.10 -5.79
CA LEU A 71 15.10 2.51 -5.90
C LEU A 71 15.34 3.23 -4.57
N GLY A 72 15.74 4.51 -4.67
CA GLY A 72 15.63 5.41 -3.53
C GLY A 72 14.18 5.42 -3.03
N PHE A 73 13.99 5.38 -1.70
CA PHE A 73 12.64 5.28 -1.14
C PHE A 73 11.74 6.40 -1.66
N ASP A 74 12.25 7.59 -1.96
CA ASP A 74 11.43 8.69 -2.45
C ASP A 74 10.98 8.58 -3.92
N ASP A 75 11.69 7.80 -4.75
CA ASP A 75 11.37 7.65 -6.17
C ASP A 75 10.26 6.62 -6.44
N ARG A 76 9.96 5.78 -5.44
CA ARG A 76 9.01 4.66 -5.50
C ARG A 76 7.63 4.96 -6.08
N HIS A 77 7.16 6.22 -6.01
CA HIS A 77 5.78 6.58 -6.36
C HIS A 77 5.44 6.36 -7.83
N VAL A 78 6.38 6.67 -8.74
CA VAL A 78 6.18 6.50 -10.20
C VAL A 78 6.54 5.10 -10.69
N TYR A 79 6.95 4.22 -9.78
CA TYR A 79 7.22 2.79 -10.03
C TYR A 79 6.30 1.86 -9.23
N ALA A 80 5.32 2.43 -8.53
CA ALA A 80 4.43 1.72 -7.63
C ALA A 80 3.61 0.63 -8.36
N LYS A 81 3.61 -0.57 -7.79
CA LYS A 81 2.76 -1.69 -8.19
C LYS A 81 2.01 -2.23 -6.97
N ILE A 82 0.92 -2.95 -7.19
CA ILE A 82 0.21 -3.66 -6.11
C ILE A 82 0.79 -5.06 -5.99
N GLY A 83 1.38 -5.33 -4.82
CA GLY A 83 1.76 -6.66 -4.37
C GLY A 83 0.75 -7.22 -3.38
N TYR A 84 0.86 -8.50 -3.07
CA TYR A 84 0.08 -9.12 -1.99
C TYR A 84 0.97 -9.92 -1.04
N PHE A 85 0.54 -10.00 0.21
CA PHE A 85 1.18 -10.80 1.24
C PHE A 85 0.15 -11.71 1.90
N TYR A 86 0.60 -12.87 2.37
CA TYR A 86 -0.24 -13.81 3.07
C TYR A 86 0.47 -14.45 4.26
N ARG A 87 -0.30 -14.87 5.27
CA ARG A 87 0.20 -15.63 6.44
C ARG A 87 -0.91 -16.50 7.03
N PRO A 88 -0.59 -17.52 7.84
CA PRO A 88 -1.61 -18.34 8.47
C PRO A 88 -2.55 -17.51 9.35
N ALA A 89 -3.85 -17.77 9.24
CA ALA A 89 -4.88 -17.15 10.05
C ALA A 89 -4.95 -17.79 11.45
N ASN A 90 -5.59 -17.10 12.39
CA ASN A 90 -5.87 -17.59 13.75
C ASN A 90 -4.62 -17.95 14.59
N ILE A 91 -3.48 -17.31 14.32
CA ILE A 91 -2.30 -17.37 15.18
C ILE A 91 -2.24 -16.08 16.01
N PRO A 92 -2.18 -16.17 17.36
CA PRO A 92 -2.01 -15.00 18.24
C PRO A 92 -0.76 -14.20 17.88
N VAL A 93 -0.77 -12.88 18.10
CA VAL A 93 0.33 -11.99 17.67
C VAL A 93 1.65 -12.33 18.35
N GLU A 94 1.60 -12.75 19.61
CA GLU A 94 2.70 -13.18 20.44
C GLU A 94 3.35 -14.50 19.99
N GLU A 95 2.63 -15.31 19.20
CA GLU A 95 3.14 -16.55 18.61
C GLU A 95 3.67 -16.35 17.18
N ARG A 96 3.51 -15.15 16.62
CA ARG A 96 4.00 -14.82 15.26
C ARG A 96 5.48 -14.40 15.31
N PRO A 97 6.21 -14.59 14.20
CA PRO A 97 7.51 -13.95 14.02
C PRO A 97 7.41 -12.44 14.25
N GLU A 98 8.49 -11.84 14.77
CA GLU A 98 8.54 -10.41 15.13
C GLU A 98 8.18 -9.49 13.95
N ASN A 99 8.56 -9.86 12.73
CA ASN A 99 8.22 -9.13 11.50
C ASN A 99 6.78 -9.36 10.99
N GLY A 100 5.94 -10.02 11.79
CA GLY A 100 4.55 -10.36 11.49
C GLY A 100 4.35 -11.68 10.72
N GLY A 101 5.42 -12.33 10.26
CA GLY A 101 5.36 -13.63 9.59
C GLY A 101 4.68 -13.62 8.21
N TRP A 102 4.77 -12.50 7.49
CA TRP A 102 4.19 -12.36 6.16
C TRP A 102 5.06 -12.99 5.07
N THR A 103 4.44 -13.72 4.16
CA THR A 103 5.06 -14.19 2.92
C THR A 103 4.68 -13.26 1.78
N TYR A 104 5.67 -12.71 1.08
CA TYR A 104 5.42 -11.91 -0.13
C TYR A 104 4.98 -12.82 -1.27
N GLY A 105 3.76 -12.62 -1.77
CA GLY A 105 3.18 -13.40 -2.86
C GLY A 105 3.53 -12.90 -4.26
N GLY A 106 4.23 -11.76 -4.36
CA GLY A 106 4.56 -11.10 -5.61
C GLY A 106 3.51 -10.07 -6.03
N LEU A 107 3.61 -9.65 -7.29
CA LEU A 107 2.73 -8.66 -7.90
C LEU A 107 1.36 -9.26 -8.25
N VAL A 108 0.29 -8.49 -8.07
CA VAL A 108 -1.08 -8.89 -8.43
C VAL A 108 -1.26 -8.94 -9.96
N PHE A 109 -0.70 -7.95 -10.66
CA PHE A 109 -0.90 -7.79 -12.10
C PHE A 109 0.34 -8.22 -12.88
N ARG A 110 0.11 -8.91 -13.99
CA ARG A 110 1.13 -9.10 -15.03
C ARG A 110 1.43 -7.75 -15.70
N GLU A 111 2.64 -7.62 -16.23
CA GLU A 111 3.09 -6.41 -16.93
C GLU A 111 2.14 -6.07 -18.09
N GLY A 112 1.85 -4.77 -18.26
CA GLY A 112 0.98 -4.27 -19.33
C GLY A 112 -0.53 -4.52 -19.15
N VAL A 113 -0.98 -5.14 -18.06
CA VAL A 113 -2.42 -5.35 -17.82
C VAL A 113 -3.15 -4.05 -17.49
N THR A 114 -2.60 -3.24 -16.58
CA THR A 114 -3.27 -2.03 -16.05
C THR A 114 -3.26 -0.88 -17.05
N GLY A 115 -2.17 -0.71 -17.82
CA GLY A 115 -2.06 0.33 -18.86
C GLY A 115 -3.13 0.30 -19.97
N LYS A 116 -3.90 -0.79 -20.11
CA LYS A 116 -4.93 -0.96 -21.15
C LYS A 116 -6.06 0.06 -21.12
N ILE A 117 -6.34 0.68 -19.98
CA ILE A 117 -7.47 1.62 -19.85
C ILE A 117 -7.17 3.02 -20.41
N PHE A 118 -5.90 3.32 -20.68
CA PHE A 118 -5.48 4.64 -21.16
C PHE A 118 -5.51 4.69 -22.70
N PRO A 119 -6.28 5.60 -23.32
CA PRO A 119 -6.25 5.75 -24.77
C PRO A 119 -4.87 6.18 -25.29
N ASP A 120 -4.16 7.01 -24.52
CA ASP A 120 -2.81 7.48 -24.85
C ASP A 120 -1.75 6.61 -24.16
N GLN A 121 -1.11 5.75 -24.95
CA GLN A 121 -0.06 4.82 -24.53
C GLN A 121 1.36 5.45 -24.50
N SER A 122 1.49 6.76 -24.71
CA SER A 122 2.80 7.47 -24.70
C SER A 122 3.29 7.87 -23.31
N TYR A 123 2.68 7.32 -22.26
CA TYR A 123 3.08 7.56 -20.87
C TYR A 123 4.53 7.12 -20.65
N SER A 124 5.27 7.88 -19.83
CA SER A 124 6.62 7.49 -19.40
C SER A 124 6.59 6.53 -18.22
N HIS A 125 5.54 6.58 -17.40
CA HIS A 125 5.33 5.65 -16.28
C HIS A 125 3.86 5.27 -16.18
N GLN A 126 3.58 4.05 -15.75
CA GLN A 126 2.23 3.57 -15.41
C GLN A 126 2.30 2.83 -14.09
N THR A 127 1.46 3.22 -13.14
CA THR A 127 1.50 2.72 -11.76
C THR A 127 0.13 2.30 -11.26
N GLN A 128 0.17 1.45 -10.24
CA GLN A 128 -0.99 1.08 -9.46
C GLN A 128 -0.84 1.72 -8.09
N TRP A 129 -1.77 2.59 -7.73
CA TRP A 129 -1.87 3.26 -6.44
C TRP A 129 -3.06 2.72 -5.64
N SER A 130 -3.16 3.17 -4.40
CA SER A 130 -3.99 2.58 -3.35
C SER A 130 -5.48 2.47 -3.69
N GLY A 131 -6.16 1.61 -2.95
CA GLY A 131 -7.60 1.43 -3.02
C GLY A 131 -8.12 0.49 -1.94
N SER A 132 -8.87 -0.54 -2.33
CA SER A 132 -9.46 -1.52 -1.42
C SER A 132 -9.72 -2.85 -2.12
N ALA A 133 -9.79 -3.94 -1.35
CA ALA A 133 -10.12 -5.26 -1.87
C ALA A 133 -11.38 -5.79 -1.19
N ARG A 134 -12.36 -6.19 -2.01
CA ARG A 134 -13.66 -6.66 -1.55
C ARG A 134 -13.83 -8.14 -1.83
N ILE A 135 -14.11 -8.94 -0.80
CA ILE A 135 -14.40 -10.36 -0.96
C ILE A 135 -15.91 -10.59 -1.12
N PHE A 136 -16.26 -11.45 -2.07
CA PHE A 136 -17.63 -11.87 -2.37
C PHE A 136 -17.75 -13.40 -2.23
N HIS A 137 -19.00 -13.89 -2.25
CA HIS A 137 -19.28 -15.33 -2.25
C HIS A 137 -18.50 -16.05 -3.37
N GLY A 138 -18.02 -17.26 -3.07
CA GLY A 138 -17.21 -18.04 -4.02
C GLY A 138 -15.74 -17.63 -4.09
N SER A 139 -15.21 -16.91 -3.09
CA SER A 139 -13.83 -16.39 -3.02
C SER A 139 -13.47 -15.37 -4.11
N GLN A 140 -14.46 -14.79 -4.80
CA GLN A 140 -14.22 -13.72 -5.76
C GLN A 140 -13.70 -12.47 -5.03
N ILE A 141 -12.61 -11.90 -5.52
CA ILE A 141 -12.04 -10.65 -5.03
C ILE A 141 -12.26 -9.56 -6.08
N LYS A 142 -12.85 -8.44 -5.66
CA LYS A 142 -12.91 -7.21 -6.45
C LYS A 142 -11.88 -6.22 -5.90
N LEU A 143 -10.81 -6.02 -6.64
CA LEU A 143 -9.75 -5.08 -6.30
C LEU A 143 -10.06 -3.73 -6.94
N PHE A 144 -10.42 -2.77 -6.11
CA PHE A 144 -10.53 -1.36 -6.49
C PHE A 144 -9.20 -0.68 -6.22
N PHE A 145 -8.69 0.06 -7.18
CA PHE A 145 -7.39 0.72 -7.06
C PHE A 145 -7.34 1.97 -7.92
N THR A 146 -6.30 2.77 -7.75
CA THR A 146 -6.07 3.94 -8.59
C THR A 146 -5.05 3.57 -9.66
N ASP A 147 -5.49 3.46 -10.91
CA ASP A 147 -4.62 3.23 -12.07
C ASP A 147 -4.14 4.57 -12.61
N VAL A 148 -2.82 4.76 -12.74
CA VAL A 148 -2.23 6.08 -13.01
C VAL A 148 -1.26 6.02 -14.18
N ALA A 149 -1.41 6.93 -15.13
CA ALA A 149 -0.46 7.16 -16.20
C ALA A 149 0.24 8.53 -16.05
N PHE A 150 1.56 8.55 -16.15
CA PHE A 150 2.37 9.77 -16.10
C PHE A 150 2.98 10.09 -17.46
N TYR A 151 2.94 11.36 -17.86
CA TYR A 151 3.47 11.83 -19.13
C TYR A 151 4.58 12.85 -18.87
N ARG A 152 5.76 12.36 -18.47
CA ARG A 152 6.89 13.20 -18.05
C ARG A 152 8.00 13.28 -19.11
N ASN A 153 8.75 14.37 -19.09
CA ASN A 153 10.04 14.52 -19.76
C ASN A 153 11.16 13.84 -18.93
N PRO A 154 12.37 13.65 -19.49
CA PRO A 154 13.50 13.09 -18.75
C PRO A 154 13.92 13.89 -17.51
N ASP A 155 13.71 15.21 -17.50
CA ASP A 155 13.97 16.09 -16.35
C ASP A 155 12.89 16.02 -15.25
N GLY A 156 11.86 15.18 -15.45
CA GLY A 156 10.76 15.01 -14.53
C GLY A 156 9.63 16.03 -14.69
N SER A 157 9.74 17.03 -15.56
CA SER A 157 8.63 17.96 -15.87
C SER A 157 7.50 17.25 -16.62
N ASN A 158 6.28 17.75 -16.49
CA ASN A 158 5.10 17.15 -17.14
C ASN A 158 4.97 17.64 -18.59
N ARG A 159 4.89 16.70 -19.56
CA ARG A 159 4.45 16.97 -20.95
C ARG A 159 2.97 17.35 -20.99
N LYS A 160 2.19 16.73 -20.12
CA LYS A 160 0.79 17.03 -19.81
C LYS A 160 0.46 16.53 -18.39
N PRO A 161 -0.67 16.92 -17.78
CA PRO A 161 -1.07 16.39 -16.47
C PRO A 161 -1.09 14.86 -16.45
N TYR A 162 -0.74 14.28 -15.31
CA TYR A 162 -0.92 12.85 -15.06
C TYR A 162 -2.41 12.48 -15.04
N ASP A 163 -2.73 11.22 -15.34
CA ASP A 163 -4.09 10.71 -15.51
C ASP A 163 -4.37 9.61 -14.46
N PRO A 164 -4.83 9.97 -13.24
CA PRO A 164 -5.24 9.01 -12.23
C PRO A 164 -6.72 8.63 -12.39
N ARG A 165 -7.01 7.32 -12.45
CA ARG A 165 -8.36 6.80 -12.62
C ARG A 165 -8.67 5.75 -11.56
N ILE A 166 -9.85 5.85 -10.94
CA ILE A 166 -10.36 4.73 -10.12
C ILE A 166 -10.71 3.58 -11.08
N ALA A 167 -10.12 2.42 -10.81
CA ALA A 167 -10.27 1.23 -11.63
C ALA A 167 -10.70 0.02 -10.77
N LEU A 168 -11.21 -1.00 -11.45
CA LEU A 168 -11.60 -2.28 -10.86
C LEU A 168 -10.95 -3.41 -11.65
N SER A 169 -10.40 -4.39 -10.94
CA SER A 169 -10.08 -5.71 -11.49
C SER A 169 -10.69 -6.81 -10.62
N VAL A 170 -11.11 -7.91 -11.25
CA VAL A 170 -11.76 -9.03 -10.59
C VAL A 170 -10.87 -10.26 -10.68
N GLY A 171 -10.63 -10.92 -9.54
CA GLY A 171 -9.90 -12.18 -9.42
C GLY A 171 -10.67 -13.22 -8.61
N THR A 172 -10.12 -14.44 -8.53
CA THR A 172 -10.66 -15.59 -7.79
C THR A 172 -9.55 -16.32 -7.05
#